data_AF-A0A7S2BU28-F1
#
_entry.id   AF-A0A7S2BU28-F1
#
_cell.length_a   1.000
_cell.length_b   1.000
_cell.length_c   1.000
_cell.angle_alpha   90.00
_cell.angle_beta   90.00
_cell.angle_gamma   90.00
#
_symmetry.space_group_name_H-M   'P 1'
#
loop_
_entity.id
_entity.type
_entity.pdbx_description
1 polymer ?
#
loop_
_entity_poly.entity_id
_entity_poly.type
_entity_poly.pdbx_seq_one_letter_code
_entity_poly.pdbx_strand_id
1 'polypeptide(L)'
;ECFVHVYSNAGLPNAMGGYDDTPADMARDNLSFCEKGLVNMIGGCCGSTPPHIKAIREKTSKMTPRPLPAQGLAKMWLSGLEDLVVDDVHNAIGLPFLNVGERCNIAGSRKFKRLIVEGKYAEAMDIAKQQVEDGAHVIDVNVDDGMIDGVPAME
;
A
#
# COMPACT_ATOMS: atom_id res chain seq x y z
N GLU A 1 2.37 -3.30 -14.00
CA GLU A 1 2.08 -1.88 -14.29
C GLU A 1 0.62 -1.73 -14.72
N CYS A 2 -0.03 -0.59 -14.43
CA CYS A 2 -1.46 -0.39 -14.65
C CYS A 2 -1.80 1.05 -15.09
N PHE A 3 -3.01 1.21 -15.62
CA PHE A 3 -3.61 2.52 -15.84
C PHE A 3 -3.88 3.23 -14.51
N VAL A 4 -3.68 4.54 -14.47
CA VAL A 4 -3.91 5.37 -13.29
C VAL A 4 -5.15 6.22 -13.51
N HIS A 5 -6.02 6.28 -12.51
CA HIS A 5 -7.21 7.13 -12.54
C HIS A 5 -7.26 8.01 -11.29
N VAL A 6 -7.85 9.20 -11.43
CA VAL A 6 -8.11 10.13 -10.33
C VAL A 6 -9.57 10.55 -10.38
N TYR A 7 -10.27 10.51 -9.26
CA TYR A 7 -11.63 11.01 -9.13
C TYR A 7 -11.72 11.83 -7.84
N SER A 8 -11.40 13.12 -7.94
CA SER A 8 -11.30 13.99 -6.76
C SER A 8 -12.67 14.35 -6.19
N ASN A 9 -12.74 14.65 -4.90
CA ASN A 9 -13.88 15.36 -4.33
C ASN A 9 -13.95 16.80 -4.89
N ALA A 10 -15.11 17.45 -4.75
CA ALA A 10 -15.28 18.89 -4.99
C ALA A 10 -14.70 19.72 -3.83
N GLY A 11 -13.40 19.56 -3.59
CA GLY A 11 -12.67 20.20 -2.48
C GLY A 11 -12.66 19.35 -1.22
N LEU A 12 -12.05 19.92 -0.16
CA LEU A 12 -12.12 19.33 1.17
C LEU A 12 -13.54 19.50 1.75
N PRO A 13 -14.02 18.55 2.57
CA PRO A 13 -15.30 18.71 3.23
C PRO A 13 -15.27 19.94 4.14
N ASN A 14 -16.27 20.80 4.01
CA ASN A 14 -16.42 21.96 4.88
C ASN A 14 -17.01 21.57 6.24
N ALA A 15 -17.08 22.53 7.17
CA ALA A 15 -17.57 22.29 8.54
C ALA A 15 -19.02 21.77 8.60
N MET A 16 -19.80 21.94 7.54
CA MET A 16 -21.18 21.46 7.41
C MET A 16 -21.26 20.09 6.69
N GLY A 17 -20.12 19.47 6.38
CA GLY A 17 -20.04 18.23 5.60
C GLY A 17 -20.34 18.39 4.11
N GLY A 18 -20.41 19.63 3.62
CA GLY A 18 -20.59 19.98 2.22
C GLY A 18 -19.26 20.17 1.47
N TYR A 19 -19.36 20.53 0.19
CA TYR A 19 -18.24 20.69 -0.72
C TYR A 19 -18.39 22.01 -1.48
N ASP A 20 -17.33 22.82 -1.50
CA ASP A 20 -17.40 24.22 -1.93
C ASP A 20 -16.67 24.50 -3.26
N ASP A 21 -15.87 23.55 -3.78
CA ASP A 21 -15.22 23.76 -5.07
C ASP A 21 -16.27 23.88 -6.18
N THR A 22 -16.09 24.87 -7.03
CA THR A 22 -16.94 25.06 -8.19
C THR A 22 -16.52 24.12 -9.33
N PRO A 23 -17.35 23.97 -10.39
CA PRO A 23 -16.93 23.29 -11.62
C PRO A 23 -15.61 23.81 -12.20
N ALA A 24 -15.34 25.12 -12.07
CA ALA A 24 -14.12 25.74 -12.58
C ALA A 24 -12.88 25.36 -11.76
N ASP A 25 -13.03 25.27 -10.44
CA ASP A 25 -11.97 24.88 -9.50
C ASP A 25 -11.56 23.43 -9.73
N MET A 26 -12.51 22.49 -9.66
CA MET A 26 -12.25 21.08 -9.93
C MET A 26 -11.61 20.87 -11.30
N ALA A 27 -12.08 21.57 -12.35
CA ALA A 27 -11.52 21.45 -13.68
C ALA A 27 -10.09 21.99 -13.77
N ARG A 28 -9.76 23.08 -13.06
CA ARG A 28 -8.38 23.61 -12.96
C ARG A 28 -7.47 22.60 -12.28
N ASP A 29 -7.88 22.04 -11.16
CA ASP A 29 -6.99 21.20 -10.35
C ASP A 29 -6.79 19.82 -11.00
N ASN A 30 -7.83 19.26 -11.62
CA ASN A 30 -7.72 18.03 -12.41
C ASN A 30 -6.88 18.20 -13.69
N LEU A 31 -6.91 19.37 -14.33
CA LEU A 31 -6.07 19.65 -15.50
C LEU A 31 -4.58 19.47 -15.18
N SER A 32 -4.14 19.83 -13.96
CA SER A 32 -2.74 19.70 -13.57
C SER A 32 -2.22 18.26 -13.61
N PHE A 33 -3.06 17.26 -13.33
CA PHE A 33 -2.71 15.84 -13.44
C PHE A 33 -2.55 15.41 -14.90
N CYS A 34 -3.41 15.93 -15.79
CA CYS A 34 -3.29 15.70 -17.23
C CYS A 34 -2.02 16.35 -17.81
N GLU A 35 -1.74 17.61 -17.46
CA GLU A 35 -0.57 18.34 -17.96
C GLU A 35 0.75 17.69 -17.55
N LYS A 36 0.79 17.09 -16.35
CA LYS A 36 1.92 16.31 -15.86
C LYS A 36 1.97 14.88 -16.42
N GLY A 37 0.99 14.47 -17.24
CA GLY A 37 0.92 13.13 -17.83
C GLY A 37 0.80 12.03 -16.78
N LEU A 38 0.09 12.28 -15.67
CA LEU A 38 0.02 11.35 -14.53
C LEU A 38 -1.15 10.36 -14.59
N VAL A 39 -2.16 10.63 -15.42
CA VAL A 39 -3.44 9.91 -15.40
C VAL A 39 -3.89 9.46 -16.78
N ASN A 40 -4.67 8.38 -16.79
CA ASN A 40 -5.33 7.80 -17.95
C ASN A 40 -6.84 8.08 -17.96
N MET A 41 -7.41 8.31 -16.77
CA MET A 41 -8.83 8.59 -16.58
C MET A 41 -9.02 9.59 -15.44
N ILE A 42 -9.98 10.50 -15.61
CA ILE A 42 -10.39 11.46 -14.58
C ILE A 42 -11.90 11.36 -14.35
N GLY A 43 -12.31 11.48 -13.09
CA GLY A 43 -13.71 11.55 -12.67
C GLY A 43 -13.92 12.51 -11.51
N GLY A 44 -15.05 12.34 -10.82
CA GLY A 44 -15.39 13.06 -9.60
C GLY A 44 -15.95 12.11 -8.54
N CYS A 45 -15.71 12.43 -7.27
CA CYS A 45 -16.19 11.68 -6.12
C CYS A 45 -17.25 12.49 -5.36
N CYS A 46 -17.09 12.68 -4.05
CA CYS A 46 -18.05 13.41 -3.22
C CYS A 46 -18.15 14.88 -3.64
N GLY A 47 -19.38 15.43 -3.62
CA GLY A 47 -19.67 16.82 -4.02
C GLY A 47 -19.64 17.09 -5.53
N SER A 48 -19.13 16.16 -6.33
CA SER A 48 -19.09 16.29 -7.79
C SER A 48 -20.49 16.17 -8.40
N THR A 49 -20.77 16.98 -9.41
CA THR A 49 -22.07 17.00 -10.13
C THR A 49 -21.86 17.01 -11.65
N PRO A 50 -22.89 16.78 -12.48
CA PRO A 50 -22.72 16.81 -13.94
C PRO A 50 -22.06 18.11 -14.48
N PRO A 51 -22.34 19.31 -13.94
CA PRO A 51 -21.55 20.52 -14.25
C PRO A 51 -20.04 20.39 -14.01
N HIS A 52 -19.61 19.77 -12.91
CA HIS A 52 -18.18 19.54 -12.62
C HIS A 52 -17.55 18.62 -13.67
N ILE A 53 -18.21 17.49 -13.98
CA ILE A 53 -17.72 16.53 -14.98
C ILE A 53 -17.63 17.18 -16.37
N LYS A 54 -18.61 18.01 -16.73
CA LYS A 54 -18.59 18.77 -17.98
C LYS A 54 -17.38 19.71 -18.03
N ALA A 55 -17.15 20.50 -16.98
CA ALA A 55 -16.02 21.43 -16.92
C ALA A 55 -14.66 20.72 -16.98
N ILE A 56 -14.51 19.58 -16.29
CA ILE A 56 -13.30 18.74 -16.37
C ILE A 56 -13.08 18.28 -17.81
N ARG A 57 -14.10 17.68 -18.44
CA ARG A 57 -14.01 17.20 -19.82
C ARG A 57 -13.62 18.30 -20.79
N GLU A 58 -14.22 19.48 -20.68
CA GLU A 58 -13.93 20.61 -21.56
C GLU A 58 -12.46 21.03 -21.48
N LYS A 59 -11.87 21.07 -20.27
CA LYS A 59 -10.46 21.41 -20.08
C LYS A 59 -9.49 20.28 -20.48
N THR A 60 -9.84 19.02 -20.27
CA THR A 60 -8.90 17.90 -20.44
C THR A 60 -9.03 17.13 -21.75
N SER A 61 -10.10 17.35 -22.54
CA SER A 61 -10.41 16.57 -23.76
C SER A 61 -9.32 16.53 -24.83
N LYS A 62 -8.41 17.51 -24.85
CA LYS A 62 -7.30 17.58 -25.82
C LYS A 62 -5.98 17.02 -25.29
N MET A 63 -5.96 16.58 -24.03
CA MET A 63 -4.75 16.09 -23.37
C MET A 63 -4.46 14.66 -23.76
N THR A 64 -3.18 14.33 -23.90
CA THR A 64 -2.74 12.97 -24.16
C THR A 64 -2.72 12.17 -22.85
N PRO A 65 -3.34 10.97 -22.80
CA PRO A 65 -3.27 10.11 -21.62
C PRO A 65 -1.84 9.74 -21.25
N ARG A 66 -1.59 9.50 -19.95
CA ARG A 66 -0.31 9.00 -19.45
C ARG A 66 0.19 7.79 -20.26
N PRO A 67 1.42 7.81 -20.81
CA PRO A 67 2.00 6.60 -21.39
C PRO A 67 2.18 5.55 -20.29
N LEU A 68 1.89 4.30 -20.60
CA LEU A 68 2.26 3.22 -19.69
C LEU A 68 3.79 3.12 -19.63
N PRO A 69 4.37 2.79 -18.47
CA PRO A 69 5.81 2.60 -18.39
C PRO A 69 6.23 1.39 -19.22
N ALA A 70 7.54 1.30 -19.48
CA ALA A 70 8.10 0.15 -20.18
C ALA A 70 8.12 -1.04 -19.23
N GLN A 71 7.60 -2.18 -19.68
CA GLN A 71 7.68 -3.41 -18.91
C GLN A 71 9.14 -3.86 -18.81
N GLY A 72 9.69 -3.83 -17.61
CA GLY A 72 10.98 -4.40 -17.29
C GLY A 72 10.94 -5.92 -17.13
N LEU A 73 12.07 -6.50 -16.72
CA LEU A 73 12.13 -7.88 -16.26
C LEU A 73 11.23 -8.06 -15.02
N ALA A 74 10.66 -9.25 -14.89
CA ALA A 74 9.89 -9.59 -13.69
C ALA A 74 10.79 -9.51 -12.45
N LYS A 75 10.33 -8.78 -11.44
CA LYS A 75 10.99 -8.64 -10.13
C LYS A 75 10.11 -9.24 -9.05
N MET A 76 10.73 -9.70 -7.96
CA MET A 76 9.98 -10.03 -6.75
C MET A 76 9.69 -8.74 -5.98
N TRP A 77 8.41 -8.38 -5.93
CA TRP A 77 7.89 -7.26 -5.14
C TRP A 77 7.05 -7.80 -4.00
N LEU A 78 7.41 -7.38 -2.78
CA LEU A 78 6.67 -7.65 -1.56
C LEU A 78 6.16 -6.32 -1.00
N SER A 79 5.24 -6.38 -0.04
CA SER A 79 4.77 -5.19 0.66
C SER A 79 4.32 -5.50 2.07
N GLY A 80 4.64 -4.60 2.99
CA GLY A 80 3.96 -4.43 4.28
C GLY A 80 3.22 -3.09 4.27
N LEU A 81 3.69 -2.15 5.09
CA LEU A 81 3.28 -0.73 5.00
C LEU A 81 4.01 0.00 3.88
N GLU A 82 5.22 -0.46 3.54
CA GLU A 82 6.08 0.06 2.48
C GLU A 82 6.34 -1.05 1.47
N ASP A 83 6.68 -0.66 0.24
CA ASP A 83 7.09 -1.59 -0.80
C ASP A 83 8.51 -2.13 -0.53
N LEU A 84 8.73 -3.39 -0.90
CA LEU A 84 10.04 -4.02 -0.82
C LEU A 84 10.35 -4.71 -2.16
N VAL A 85 11.29 -4.14 -2.89
CA VAL A 85 11.81 -4.68 -4.14
C VAL A 85 13.04 -5.53 -3.82
N VAL A 86 12.95 -6.84 -3.97
CA VAL A 86 14.01 -7.76 -3.51
C VAL A 86 15.36 -7.49 -4.18
N ASP A 87 15.37 -7.05 -5.44
CA ASP A 87 16.60 -6.69 -6.16
C ASP A 87 17.37 -5.51 -5.51
N ASP A 88 16.67 -4.65 -4.76
CA ASP A 88 17.23 -3.46 -4.12
C ASP A 88 17.66 -3.76 -2.66
N VAL A 89 17.33 -4.95 -2.14
CA VAL A 89 17.60 -5.36 -0.76
C VAL A 89 19.07 -5.71 -0.56
N HIS A 90 19.68 -5.09 0.45
CA HIS A 90 21.01 -5.41 0.93
C HIS A 90 20.96 -5.67 2.44
N ASN A 91 21.64 -6.71 2.90
CA ASN A 91 21.71 -7.03 4.33
C ASN A 91 22.63 -6.02 5.08
N ALA A 92 22.79 -6.19 6.40
CA ALA A 92 23.55 -5.27 7.25
C ALA A 92 25.04 -5.09 6.88
N ILE A 93 25.61 -5.99 6.07
CA ILE A 93 27.00 -5.87 5.56
C ILE A 93 27.04 -5.43 4.08
N GLY A 94 25.91 -5.04 3.51
CA GLY A 94 25.80 -4.53 2.14
C GLY A 94 25.78 -5.60 1.06
N LEU A 95 25.47 -6.86 1.37
CA LEU A 95 25.32 -7.92 0.35
C LEU A 95 23.87 -8.04 -0.12
N PRO A 96 23.63 -8.30 -1.42
CA PRO A 96 22.28 -8.45 -1.97
C PRO A 96 21.65 -9.77 -1.53
N PHE A 97 21.04 -9.78 -0.34
CA PHE A 97 20.48 -10.98 0.27
C PHE A 97 19.26 -10.65 1.14
N LEU A 98 18.15 -11.33 0.84
CA LEU A 98 16.90 -11.19 1.57
C LEU A 98 16.88 -12.09 2.81
N ASN A 99 17.18 -11.51 3.98
CA ASN A 99 16.95 -12.17 5.26
C ASN A 99 15.46 -12.32 5.57
N VAL A 100 15.02 -13.56 5.81
CA VAL A 100 13.68 -13.89 6.35
C VAL A 100 13.84 -14.33 7.81
N GLY A 101 13.20 -13.63 8.73
CA GLY A 101 13.24 -13.92 10.16
C GLY A 101 12.36 -15.12 10.53
N GLU A 102 12.98 -16.19 11.01
CA GLU A 102 12.33 -17.49 11.29
C GLU A 102 11.76 -17.66 12.71
N ARG A 103 12.03 -16.74 13.64
CA ARG A 103 11.76 -16.97 15.08
C ARG A 103 10.27 -16.88 15.47
N CYS A 104 9.41 -16.41 14.56
CA CYS A 104 7.95 -16.36 14.72
C CYS A 104 7.30 -17.68 14.26
N ASN A 105 7.86 -18.81 14.72
CA ASN A 105 7.47 -20.14 14.28
C ASN A 105 7.25 -21.05 15.51
N ILE A 106 6.06 -21.60 15.66
CA ILE A 106 5.70 -22.44 16.83
C ILE A 106 6.53 -23.73 16.90
N ALA A 107 6.84 -24.35 15.77
CA ALA A 107 7.64 -25.56 15.71
C ALA A 107 9.13 -25.28 16.03
N GLY A 108 9.65 -24.13 15.60
CA GLY A 108 11.07 -23.78 15.73
C GLY A 108 11.45 -22.96 16.97
N SER A 109 10.49 -22.25 17.58
CA SER A 109 10.76 -21.27 18.64
C SER A 109 9.98 -21.56 19.92
N ARG A 110 10.67 -22.14 20.92
CA ARG A 110 10.10 -22.43 22.25
C ARG A 110 9.50 -21.19 22.92
N LYS A 111 10.12 -20.01 22.72
CA LYS A 111 9.63 -18.74 23.28
C LYS A 111 8.33 -18.34 22.59
N PHE A 112 8.30 -18.35 21.25
CA PHE A 112 7.11 -17.98 20.47
C PHE A 112 5.93 -18.91 20.76
N LYS A 113 6.16 -20.24 20.71
CA LYS A 113 5.16 -21.25 21.08
C LYS A 113 4.49 -20.96 22.43
N ARG A 114 5.28 -20.72 23.47
CA ARG A 114 4.76 -20.42 24.80
C ARG A 114 3.86 -19.19 24.78
N LEU A 115 4.30 -18.11 24.13
CA LEU A 115 3.56 -16.86 24.09
C LEU A 115 2.23 -17.00 23.33
N ILE A 116 2.21 -17.71 22.20
CA ILE A 116 0.97 -17.96 21.45
C ILE A 116 0.00 -18.82 22.26
N VAL A 117 0.46 -19.93 22.86
CA VAL A 117 -0.39 -20.81 23.69
C VAL A 117 -0.95 -20.07 24.91
N GLU A 118 -0.18 -19.17 25.53
CA GLU A 118 -0.61 -18.34 26.66
C GLU A 118 -1.46 -17.12 26.24
N GLY A 119 -1.71 -16.91 24.93
CA GLY A 119 -2.47 -15.77 24.41
C GLY A 119 -1.74 -14.42 24.56
N LYS A 120 -0.43 -14.42 24.76
CA LYS A 120 0.42 -13.23 24.97
C LYS A 120 0.90 -12.64 23.64
N TYR A 121 -0.04 -12.25 22.79
CA TYR A 121 0.25 -11.77 21.44
C TYR A 121 1.14 -10.52 21.40
N ALA A 122 0.97 -9.58 22.34
CA ALA A 122 1.83 -8.39 22.40
C ALA A 122 3.32 -8.75 22.59
N GLU A 123 3.63 -9.67 23.52
CA GLU A 123 5.00 -10.15 23.72
C GLU A 123 5.49 -11.01 22.53
N ALA A 124 4.57 -11.69 21.83
CA ALA A 124 4.92 -12.43 20.61
C ALA A 124 5.31 -11.47 19.47
N MET A 125 4.64 -10.31 19.36
CA MET A 125 4.99 -9.25 18.40
C MET A 125 6.37 -8.64 18.68
N ASP A 126 6.80 -8.57 19.95
CA ASP A 126 8.17 -8.13 20.28
C ASP A 126 9.24 -9.05 19.68
N ILE A 127 8.94 -10.35 19.47
CA ILE A 127 9.85 -11.26 18.76
C ILE A 127 9.98 -10.87 17.30
N ALA A 128 8.87 -10.55 16.62
CA ALA A 128 8.89 -10.09 15.24
C ALA A 128 9.66 -8.77 15.12
N LYS A 129 9.38 -7.81 16.01
CA LYS A 129 10.07 -6.51 16.06
C LYS A 129 11.58 -6.67 16.24
N GLN A 130 12.01 -7.50 17.20
CA GLN A 130 13.43 -7.74 17.42
C GLN A 130 14.12 -8.33 16.17
N GLN A 131 13.44 -9.21 15.43
CA GLN A 131 14.02 -9.74 14.18
C GLN A 131 14.23 -8.66 13.13
N VAL A 132 13.31 -7.70 13.01
CA VAL A 132 13.48 -6.55 12.12
C VAL A 132 14.66 -5.68 12.56
N GLU A 133 14.77 -5.39 13.86
CA GLU A 133 15.91 -4.66 14.44
C GLU A 133 17.25 -5.41 14.24
N ASP A 134 17.21 -6.75 14.23
CA ASP A 134 18.36 -7.63 13.97
C ASP A 134 18.68 -7.77 12.45
N GLY A 135 17.90 -7.13 11.57
CA GLY A 135 18.15 -7.08 10.12
C GLY A 135 17.37 -8.09 9.27
N ALA A 136 16.25 -8.62 9.76
CA ALA A 136 15.27 -9.31 8.93
C ALA A 136 14.47 -8.32 8.08
N HIS A 137 14.30 -8.62 6.79
CA HIS A 137 13.50 -7.79 5.88
C HIS A 137 12.06 -8.29 5.78
N VAL A 138 11.87 -9.60 5.96
CA VAL A 138 10.58 -10.30 5.96
C VAL A 138 10.52 -11.17 7.21
N ILE A 139 9.34 -11.38 7.75
CA ILE A 139 9.12 -12.29 8.88
C ILE A 139 8.36 -13.51 8.38
N ASP A 140 8.90 -14.70 8.63
CA ASP A 140 8.18 -15.95 8.51
C ASP A 140 7.27 -16.11 9.72
N VAL A 141 5.99 -16.42 9.50
CA VAL A 141 5.00 -16.63 10.56
C VAL A 141 4.41 -18.01 10.40
N ASN A 142 4.62 -18.85 11.41
CA ASN A 142 4.06 -20.20 11.47
C ASN A 142 3.40 -20.41 12.83
N VAL A 143 2.07 -20.61 12.79
CA VAL A 143 1.22 -20.89 13.96
C VAL A 143 0.67 -22.32 13.97
N ASP A 144 1.24 -23.21 13.15
CA ASP A 144 0.78 -24.59 13.05
C ASP A 144 1.30 -25.41 14.25
N ASP A 145 0.38 -25.97 15.02
CA ASP A 145 0.65 -26.93 16.09
C ASP A 145 -0.59 -27.81 16.31
N GLY A 146 -0.40 -29.08 16.68
CA GLY A 146 -1.52 -30.00 16.92
C GLY A 146 -2.46 -29.59 18.06
N MET A 147 -2.06 -28.61 18.88
CA MET A 147 -2.83 -28.10 20.02
C MET A 147 -3.47 -26.72 19.77
N ILE A 148 -3.23 -26.11 18.61
CA ILE A 148 -3.68 -24.75 18.27
C ILE A 148 -4.55 -24.82 17.02
N ASP A 149 -5.67 -24.09 17.03
CA ASP A 149 -6.42 -23.84 15.81
C ASP A 149 -5.67 -22.80 14.98
N GLY A 150 -5.06 -23.24 13.87
CA GLY A 150 -4.15 -22.42 13.07
C GLY A 150 -4.83 -21.26 12.36
N VAL A 151 -6.10 -21.39 11.94
CA VAL A 151 -6.80 -20.30 11.22
C VAL A 151 -7.04 -19.12 12.15
N PRO A 152 -7.69 -19.28 13.33
CA PRO A 152 -7.89 -18.17 14.26
C PRO A 152 -6.59 -17.63 14.86
N ALA A 153 -5.51 -18.43 14.90
CA ALA A 153 -4.22 -17.96 15.41
C ALA A 153 -3.44 -17.10 14.39
N MET A 154 -3.76 -17.21 13.10
CA MET A 154 -3.14 -16.42 12.01
C MET A 154 -3.89 -15.12 11.72
N GLU A 155 -5.21 -15.07 11.96
CA GLU A 155 -6.05 -13.87 11.83
C GLU A 155 -5.75 -12.80 12.89
#